data_AF-W0ESI4-F1
#
_entry.id   AF-W0ESI4-F1
#
_cell.length_a   1.000
_cell.length_b   1.000
_cell.length_c   1.000
_cell.angle_alpha   90.00
_cell.angle_beta   90.00
_cell.angle_gamma   90.00
#
_symmetry.space_group_name_H-M   'P 1'
#
loop_
_entity.id
_entity.type
_entity.pdbx_description
1 polymer ?
#
loop_
_entity_poly.entity_id
_entity_poly.type
_entity_poly.pdbx_seq_one_letter_code
_entity_poly.pdbx_strand_id
1 'polypeptide(L)'
;MLAGSLGVNSFAATKIYVKAGSGNDSYNGQSWGTAFKTVSKAIGSVQDNEETIIYLEPNTVFDTGGQLDLDENKNVTIIGNNTTLRAAEKPGKEGGEGARILRAATGCNLTVRGITFLNGRQVAYAPGGGLFFAGNTLVVDSCIFIDNESDAGGAAIASRGKDVTVRNSYFDGNYIFEGSGYATGAAILQAGVKDVDGSSLRVENCTFYSNDVNKGVGSAISTEDAAASYSNVGEITIVNCTFLANTSKLTNQADVDVTNSDGALMKIINNTFYGNDGALRIGDIYTGELYFINNLVYATGSGIFGDPNYTVNNYRTPIEGYNNIIIGGERGVNEAIDDECFNGKKDQCNNRVETLATYPLSMVALASSLSTDNFVPYLPLTAENSDAVNAGYADGAYADMIPATDIRGLKAVGTRDIGAYEYGATEQSAIASVVADESDFVIARNGDQITVVNTADRHFTLTVVDMLGRTVYSAEGADMLTVNKQDIAARCAIFVLTDGVSKKAEKVML
;
A
#
# COMPACT_ATOMS: atom_id res chain seq x y z
N MET A 1 -40.09 -23.18 26.76
CA MET A 1 -40.29 -23.48 25.33
C MET A 1 -39.58 -22.41 24.53
N LEU A 2 -38.61 -22.88 23.73
CA LEU A 2 -37.88 -22.24 22.62
C LEU A 2 -37.49 -20.76 22.72
N ALA A 3 -36.23 -20.53 23.09
CA ALA A 3 -35.42 -19.45 22.52
C ALA A 3 -34.98 -19.87 21.11
N GLY A 4 -35.40 -19.12 20.09
CA GLY A 4 -34.94 -19.32 18.72
C GLY A 4 -33.57 -18.66 18.53
N SER A 5 -32.53 -19.48 18.44
CA SER A 5 -31.23 -19.06 17.92
C SER A 5 -31.39 -18.77 16.42
N LEU A 6 -31.32 -17.50 16.03
CA LEU A 6 -31.06 -17.12 14.64
C LEU A 6 -29.62 -17.52 14.31
N GLY A 7 -29.45 -18.71 13.75
CA GLY A 7 -28.20 -19.12 13.15
C GLY A 7 -27.92 -18.22 11.95
N VAL A 8 -26.80 -17.50 11.99
CA VAL A 8 -26.24 -16.86 10.81
C VAL A 8 -25.71 -18.01 9.94
N ASN A 9 -26.49 -18.42 8.95
CA ASN A 9 -25.99 -19.31 7.91
C ASN A 9 -24.93 -18.53 7.12
N SER A 10 -23.66 -18.93 7.22
CA SER A 10 -22.63 -18.48 6.30
C SER A 10 -22.93 -19.06 4.92
N PHE A 11 -23.61 -18.30 4.06
CA PHE A 11 -23.70 -18.66 2.65
C PHE A 11 -22.32 -18.55 2.02
N ALA A 12 -21.95 -19.53 1.18
CA ALA A 12 -20.73 -19.44 0.40
C ALA A 12 -20.82 -18.19 -0.51
N ALA A 13 -19.73 -17.43 -0.61
CA ALA A 13 -19.68 -16.23 -1.44
C ALA A 13 -20.13 -16.51 -2.88
N THR A 14 -20.94 -15.62 -3.44
CA THR A 14 -21.36 -15.67 -4.84
C THR A 14 -20.16 -15.42 -5.74
N LYS A 15 -19.97 -16.26 -6.76
CA LYS A 15 -18.85 -16.15 -7.70
C LYS A 15 -19.34 -15.70 -9.05
N ILE A 16 -18.71 -14.65 -9.57
CA ILE A 16 -18.97 -14.09 -10.90
C ILE A 16 -17.68 -14.17 -11.72
N TYR A 17 -17.77 -14.59 -12.97
CA TYR A 17 -16.66 -14.69 -13.91
C TYR A 17 -16.89 -13.74 -15.10
N VAL A 18 -15.84 -13.05 -15.51
CA VAL A 18 -15.87 -12.07 -16.62
C VAL A 18 -14.80 -12.41 -17.65
N LYS A 19 -15.22 -12.52 -18.92
CA LYS A 19 -14.38 -12.93 -20.04
C LYS A 19 -14.60 -12.04 -21.26
N ALA A 20 -13.59 -11.23 -21.63
CA ALA A 20 -13.76 -10.20 -22.67
C ALA A 20 -14.01 -10.81 -24.05
N GLY A 21 -13.22 -11.83 -24.41
CA GLY A 21 -13.19 -12.39 -25.76
C GLY A 21 -14.39 -13.27 -26.10
N SER A 22 -14.78 -14.17 -25.19
CA SER A 22 -15.84 -15.16 -25.44
C SER A 22 -16.99 -15.14 -24.44
N GLY A 23 -17.01 -14.18 -23.50
CA GLY A 23 -18.15 -14.01 -22.59
C GLY A 23 -19.36 -13.42 -23.30
N ASN A 24 -20.52 -13.48 -22.63
CA ASN A 24 -21.76 -12.87 -23.09
C ASN A 24 -22.55 -12.34 -21.89
N ASP A 25 -22.99 -11.08 -21.94
CA ASP A 25 -23.75 -10.45 -20.85
C ASP A 25 -25.18 -11.00 -20.69
N SER A 26 -25.62 -11.88 -21.59
CA SER A 26 -26.84 -12.68 -21.45
C SER A 26 -26.61 -13.99 -20.67
N TYR A 27 -25.37 -14.36 -20.37
CA TYR A 27 -25.08 -15.53 -19.53
C TYR A 27 -25.30 -15.23 -18.05
N ASN A 28 -25.14 -16.24 -17.19
CA ASN A 28 -25.38 -16.12 -15.75
C ASN A 28 -24.13 -15.76 -14.93
N GLY A 29 -22.95 -15.71 -15.54
CA GLY A 29 -21.70 -15.34 -14.88
C GLY A 29 -21.16 -16.37 -13.89
N GLN A 30 -21.76 -17.55 -13.71
CA GLN A 30 -21.43 -18.48 -12.62
C GLN A 30 -20.21 -19.38 -12.88
N SER A 31 -19.66 -19.37 -14.10
CA SER A 31 -18.48 -20.13 -14.48
C SER A 31 -17.75 -19.46 -15.65
N TRP A 32 -16.51 -19.88 -15.96
CA TRP A 32 -15.82 -19.43 -17.17
C TRP A 32 -16.56 -19.75 -18.48
N GLY A 33 -17.31 -20.87 -18.52
CA GLY A 33 -18.11 -21.26 -19.69
C GLY A 33 -19.39 -20.43 -19.87
N THR A 34 -19.82 -19.74 -18.81
CA THR A 34 -21.01 -18.88 -18.78
C THR A 34 -20.67 -17.47 -18.29
N ALA A 35 -19.43 -17.03 -18.50
CA ALA A 35 -18.92 -15.76 -18.00
C ALA A 35 -19.64 -14.56 -18.65
N PHE A 36 -19.83 -13.50 -17.89
CA PHE A 36 -20.21 -12.21 -18.45
C PHE A 36 -19.13 -11.73 -19.42
N LYS A 37 -19.51 -10.90 -20.40
CA LYS A 37 -18.55 -10.28 -21.31
C LYS A 37 -17.88 -9.08 -20.65
N THR A 38 -18.66 -8.26 -19.94
CA THR A 38 -18.21 -6.97 -19.42
C THR A 38 -18.10 -6.95 -17.91
N VAL A 39 -17.16 -6.15 -17.41
CA VAL A 39 -17.01 -5.91 -15.96
C VAL A 39 -18.22 -5.15 -15.42
N SER A 40 -18.76 -4.20 -16.19
CA SER A 40 -19.96 -3.44 -15.82
C SER A 40 -21.18 -4.35 -15.58
N LYS A 41 -21.34 -5.42 -16.37
CA LYS A 41 -22.40 -6.41 -16.13
C LYS A 41 -22.20 -7.18 -14.84
N ALA A 42 -20.96 -7.56 -14.52
CA ALA A 42 -20.63 -8.23 -13.27
C ALA A 42 -20.92 -7.34 -12.06
N ILE A 43 -20.46 -6.08 -12.11
CA ILE A 43 -20.69 -5.08 -11.07
C ILE A 43 -22.18 -4.84 -10.84
N GLY A 44 -22.97 -4.63 -11.91
CA GLY A 44 -24.42 -4.43 -11.82
C GLY A 44 -25.21 -5.67 -11.36
N SER A 45 -24.57 -6.83 -11.19
CA SER A 45 -25.19 -8.06 -10.67
C SER A 45 -24.94 -8.27 -9.18
N VAL A 46 -24.03 -7.50 -8.56
CA VAL A 46 -23.70 -7.61 -7.14
C VAL A 46 -24.88 -7.17 -6.29
N GLN A 47 -25.31 -8.01 -5.34
CA GLN A 47 -26.40 -7.70 -4.41
C GLN A 47 -25.88 -7.01 -3.15
N ASP A 48 -26.75 -6.23 -2.50
CA ASP A 48 -26.42 -5.55 -1.24
C ASP A 48 -26.17 -6.57 -0.13
N ASN A 49 -25.13 -6.34 0.65
CA ASN A 49 -24.72 -7.16 1.79
C ASN A 49 -24.39 -8.63 1.48
N GLU A 50 -24.44 -9.05 0.22
CA GLU A 50 -24.05 -10.39 -0.22
C GLU A 50 -22.56 -10.42 -0.57
N GLU A 51 -21.82 -11.33 0.05
CA GLU A 51 -20.40 -11.52 -0.28
C GLU A 51 -20.26 -12.05 -1.71
N THR A 52 -19.58 -11.27 -2.56
CA THR A 52 -19.40 -11.56 -3.98
C THR A 52 -17.93 -11.52 -4.38
N ILE A 53 -17.47 -12.52 -5.14
CA ILE A 53 -16.13 -12.57 -5.72
C ILE A 53 -16.25 -12.51 -7.24
N ILE A 54 -15.65 -11.49 -7.85
CA ILE A 54 -15.57 -11.30 -9.29
C ILE A 54 -14.18 -11.73 -9.76
N TYR A 55 -14.12 -12.74 -10.63
CA TYR A 55 -12.91 -13.19 -11.31
C TYR A 55 -12.86 -12.59 -12.71
N LEU A 56 -11.78 -11.87 -13.00
CA LEU A 56 -11.51 -11.32 -14.32
C LEU A 56 -10.59 -12.25 -15.10
N GLU A 57 -10.82 -12.37 -16.41
CA GLU A 57 -9.98 -13.15 -17.31
C GLU A 57 -8.50 -12.74 -17.18
N PRO A 58 -7.58 -13.70 -16.96
CA PRO A 58 -6.15 -13.41 -16.90
C PRO A 58 -5.62 -12.82 -18.21
N ASN A 59 -4.52 -12.06 -18.14
CA ASN A 59 -3.81 -11.51 -19.32
C ASN A 59 -4.70 -10.72 -20.29
N THR A 60 -5.69 -10.00 -19.74
CA THR A 60 -6.75 -9.38 -20.53
C THR A 60 -6.88 -7.90 -20.19
N VAL A 61 -7.12 -7.08 -21.22
CA VAL A 61 -7.49 -5.67 -21.06
C VAL A 61 -9.01 -5.55 -21.22
N PHE A 62 -9.66 -5.01 -20.20
CA PHE A 62 -11.07 -4.63 -20.22
C PHE A 62 -11.16 -3.12 -20.36
N ASP A 63 -11.68 -2.65 -21.49
CA ASP A 63 -12.11 -1.27 -21.63
C ASP A 63 -13.38 -1.08 -20.80
N THR A 64 -13.35 -0.16 -19.83
CA THR A 64 -14.48 -0.01 -18.90
C THR A 64 -15.69 0.65 -19.56
N GLY A 65 -15.46 1.47 -20.59
CA GLY A 65 -16.51 2.21 -21.32
C GLY A 65 -17.24 3.27 -20.47
N GLY A 66 -16.79 3.49 -19.24
CA GLY A 66 -17.43 4.33 -18.24
C GLY A 66 -16.98 3.95 -16.82
N GLN A 67 -17.56 4.61 -15.82
CA GLN A 67 -17.30 4.29 -14.41
C GLN A 67 -17.96 2.97 -14.02
N LEU A 68 -17.17 2.08 -13.41
CA LEU A 68 -17.68 0.91 -12.72
C LEU A 68 -18.14 1.35 -11.34
N ASP A 69 -19.46 1.39 -11.10
CA ASP A 69 -20.03 1.86 -9.84
C ASP A 69 -20.65 0.70 -9.07
N LEU A 70 -20.13 0.44 -7.87
CA LEU A 70 -20.68 -0.55 -6.95
C LEU A 70 -21.88 -0.02 -6.17
N ASP A 71 -22.18 1.29 -6.21
CA ASP A 71 -23.14 1.93 -5.32
C ASP A 71 -22.77 1.73 -3.84
N GLU A 72 -23.76 1.54 -2.97
CA GLU A 72 -23.65 1.43 -1.52
C GLU A 72 -23.79 -0.03 -1.05
N ASN A 73 -23.31 -0.31 0.17
CA ASN A 73 -23.55 -1.56 0.91
C ASN A 73 -23.13 -2.86 0.18
N LYS A 74 -22.10 -2.83 -0.68
CA LYS A 74 -21.59 -4.02 -1.38
C LYS A 74 -20.41 -4.66 -0.65
N ASN A 75 -20.36 -5.99 -0.64
CA ASN A 75 -19.25 -6.78 -0.12
C ASN A 75 -18.57 -7.51 -1.28
N VAL A 76 -17.51 -6.93 -1.86
CA VAL A 76 -16.95 -7.39 -3.14
C VAL A 76 -15.45 -7.61 -3.07
N THR A 77 -15.02 -8.75 -3.61
CA THR A 77 -13.62 -8.99 -3.99
C THR A 77 -13.50 -9.08 -5.50
N ILE A 78 -12.66 -8.26 -6.13
CA ILE A 78 -12.36 -8.32 -7.57
C ILE A 78 -10.93 -8.83 -7.75
N ILE A 79 -10.77 -9.90 -8.52
CA ILE A 79 -9.49 -10.59 -8.70
C ILE A 79 -9.14 -10.59 -10.18
N GLY A 80 -7.99 -10.00 -10.50
CA GLY A 80 -7.31 -10.11 -11.78
C GLY A 80 -6.03 -10.95 -11.68
N ASN A 81 -5.48 -11.29 -12.83
CA ASN A 81 -4.16 -11.88 -12.97
C ASN A 81 -3.54 -11.35 -14.26
N ASN A 82 -2.65 -10.36 -14.14
CA ASN A 82 -2.20 -9.58 -15.29
C ASN A 82 -3.39 -9.02 -16.09
N THR A 83 -4.41 -8.54 -15.36
CA THR A 83 -5.63 -7.99 -15.93
C THR A 83 -5.61 -6.47 -15.82
N THR A 84 -5.98 -5.77 -16.89
CA THR A 84 -6.05 -4.31 -16.91
C THR A 84 -7.48 -3.84 -17.04
N LEU A 85 -7.89 -2.93 -16.15
CA LEU A 85 -9.07 -2.10 -16.32
C LEU A 85 -8.61 -0.76 -16.93
N ARG A 86 -8.94 -0.54 -18.19
CA ARG A 86 -8.50 0.64 -18.96
C ARG A 86 -9.68 1.58 -19.19
N ALA A 87 -9.56 2.82 -18.73
CA ALA A 87 -10.60 3.83 -18.97
C ALA A 87 -10.43 4.54 -20.32
N ALA A 88 -9.20 4.70 -20.82
CA ALA A 88 -8.90 5.28 -22.12
C ALA A 88 -7.60 4.73 -22.73
N GLU A 89 -7.47 4.83 -24.05
CA GLU A 89 -6.26 4.41 -24.78
C GLU A 89 -5.03 5.26 -24.42
N LYS A 90 -5.24 6.53 -24.06
CA LYS A 90 -4.21 7.49 -23.69
C LYS A 90 -4.46 8.05 -22.30
N PRO A 91 -3.41 8.49 -21.58
CA PRO A 91 -3.58 9.22 -20.34
C PRO A 91 -4.17 10.61 -20.62
N GLY A 92 -4.78 11.23 -19.62
CA GLY A 92 -5.46 12.52 -19.81
C GLY A 92 -4.53 13.70 -20.13
N LYS A 93 -3.26 13.65 -19.68
CA LYS A 93 -2.19 14.61 -20.02
C LYS A 93 -1.84 14.60 -21.50
N GLU A 94 -2.23 13.54 -22.21
CA GLU A 94 -2.12 13.38 -23.65
C GLU A 94 -3.49 13.51 -24.38
N GLY A 95 -4.51 14.01 -23.69
CA GLY A 95 -5.86 14.21 -24.22
C GLY A 95 -6.78 12.99 -24.12
N GLY A 96 -6.46 12.01 -23.26
CA GLY A 96 -7.36 10.91 -22.94
C GLY A 96 -8.57 11.35 -22.10
N GLU A 97 -9.77 10.92 -22.49
CA GLU A 97 -11.03 11.27 -21.83
C GLU A 97 -11.64 10.08 -21.07
N GLY A 98 -10.79 9.27 -20.41
CA GLY A 98 -11.24 8.14 -19.61
C GLY A 98 -12.12 8.59 -18.45
N ALA A 99 -13.17 7.84 -18.12
CA ALA A 99 -13.90 8.07 -16.87
C ALA A 99 -13.09 7.58 -15.68
N ARG A 100 -13.54 7.91 -14.45
CA ARG A 100 -13.08 7.20 -13.26
C ARG A 100 -13.25 5.70 -13.47
N ILE A 101 -12.27 4.87 -13.12
CA ILE A 101 -12.38 3.42 -13.35
C ILE A 101 -13.38 2.78 -12.38
N LEU A 102 -13.19 2.94 -11.07
CA LEU A 102 -14.00 2.24 -10.06
C LEU A 102 -14.47 3.19 -8.95
N ARG A 103 -15.73 3.03 -8.53
CA ARG A 103 -16.32 3.69 -7.37
C ARG A 103 -16.99 2.68 -6.45
N ALA A 104 -16.79 2.83 -5.14
CA ALA A 104 -17.59 2.18 -4.11
C ALA A 104 -17.93 3.18 -3.00
N ALA A 105 -19.21 3.25 -2.63
CA ALA A 105 -19.73 4.26 -1.71
C ALA A 105 -19.92 3.72 -0.28
N THR A 106 -20.69 4.45 0.52
CA THR A 106 -20.99 4.17 1.92
C THR A 106 -21.41 2.71 2.14
N GLY A 107 -20.92 2.11 3.23
CA GLY A 107 -21.27 0.74 3.62
C GLY A 107 -20.53 -0.36 2.85
N CYS A 108 -19.78 -0.04 1.78
CA CYS A 108 -19.07 -1.04 1.00
C CYS A 108 -17.82 -1.61 1.71
N ASN A 109 -17.58 -2.90 1.52
CA ASN A 109 -16.30 -3.56 1.77
C ASN A 109 -15.74 -4.02 0.43
N LEU A 110 -14.62 -3.44 0.01
CA LEU A 110 -14.01 -3.69 -1.30
C LEU A 110 -12.61 -4.26 -1.14
N THR A 111 -12.34 -5.36 -1.84
CA THR A 111 -10.99 -5.88 -2.07
C THR A 111 -10.71 -5.92 -3.57
N VAL A 112 -9.57 -5.37 -4.00
CA VAL A 112 -9.08 -5.49 -5.38
C VAL A 112 -7.69 -6.11 -5.38
N ARG A 113 -7.47 -7.10 -6.24
CA ARG A 113 -6.21 -7.85 -6.32
C ARG A 113 -5.77 -8.15 -7.73
N GLY A 114 -4.48 -7.97 -8.02
CA GLY A 114 -3.89 -8.41 -9.30
C GLY A 114 -4.40 -7.63 -10.51
N ILE A 115 -4.80 -6.37 -10.31
CA ILE A 115 -5.43 -5.53 -11.33
C ILE A 115 -4.57 -4.29 -11.59
N THR A 116 -4.41 -3.97 -12.88
CA THR A 116 -3.89 -2.69 -13.35
C THR A 116 -5.03 -1.72 -13.61
N PHE A 117 -5.02 -0.56 -12.95
CA PHE A 117 -5.90 0.58 -13.19
C PHE A 117 -5.18 1.57 -14.10
N LEU A 118 -5.64 1.70 -15.34
CA LEU A 118 -4.94 2.44 -16.39
C LEU A 118 -5.77 3.59 -16.95
N ASN A 119 -5.18 4.79 -16.93
CA ASN A 119 -5.72 6.02 -17.53
C ASN A 119 -7.11 6.42 -17.01
N GLY A 120 -7.43 6.06 -15.76
CA GLY A 120 -8.63 6.52 -15.09
C GLY A 120 -8.55 8.01 -14.83
N ARG A 121 -9.61 8.76 -15.14
CA ARG A 121 -9.56 10.22 -15.02
C ARG A 121 -10.81 10.79 -14.37
N GLN A 122 -10.59 11.76 -13.49
CA GLN A 122 -11.64 12.54 -12.89
C GLN A 122 -11.33 14.04 -12.95
N VAL A 123 -12.32 14.84 -13.32
CA VAL A 123 -12.19 16.29 -13.51
C VAL A 123 -13.24 17.06 -12.70
N ALA A 124 -13.18 18.39 -12.71
CA ALA A 124 -14.13 19.29 -12.09
C ALA A 124 -14.23 19.12 -10.57
N TYR A 125 -13.11 19.34 -9.89
CA TYR A 125 -12.96 19.35 -8.43
C TYR A 125 -13.21 17.98 -7.77
N ALA A 126 -13.19 16.89 -8.54
CA ALA A 126 -13.45 15.55 -8.02
C ALA A 126 -12.15 14.73 -7.92
N PRO A 127 -11.94 14.00 -6.80
CA PRO A 127 -10.76 13.17 -6.59
C PRO A 127 -10.97 11.74 -7.15
N GLY A 128 -9.90 10.94 -7.23
CA GLY A 128 -9.97 9.52 -7.57
C GLY A 128 -10.21 9.25 -9.05
N GLY A 129 -9.16 9.30 -9.88
CA GLY A 129 -9.22 8.89 -11.29
C GLY A 129 -9.26 7.37 -11.45
N GLY A 130 -8.42 6.64 -10.73
CA GLY A 130 -8.44 5.19 -10.70
C GLY A 130 -9.61 4.67 -9.86
N LEU A 131 -9.54 4.89 -8.55
CA LEU A 131 -10.48 4.33 -7.58
C LEU A 131 -10.95 5.43 -6.61
N PHE A 132 -12.27 5.57 -6.47
CA PHE A 132 -12.87 6.36 -5.39
C PHE A 132 -13.57 5.45 -4.38
N PHE A 133 -13.24 5.60 -3.09
CA PHE A 133 -13.78 4.79 -2.01
C PHE A 133 -14.33 5.62 -0.85
N ALA A 134 -15.60 5.43 -0.53
CA ALA A 134 -16.25 6.03 0.65
C ALA A 134 -16.94 4.99 1.54
N GLY A 135 -16.47 3.73 1.52
CA GLY A 135 -17.05 2.62 2.27
C GLY A 135 -16.40 2.37 3.64
N ASN A 136 -16.61 1.17 4.16
CA ASN A 136 -16.08 0.71 5.45
C ASN A 136 -14.63 0.23 5.33
N THR A 137 -14.35 -0.73 4.46
CA THR A 137 -12.99 -1.29 4.30
C THR A 137 -12.59 -1.38 2.83
N LEU A 138 -11.42 -0.85 2.50
CA LEU A 138 -10.75 -1.03 1.22
C LEU A 138 -9.45 -1.80 1.40
N VAL A 139 -9.27 -2.88 0.63
CA VAL A 139 -8.00 -3.61 0.53
C VAL A 139 -7.54 -3.60 -0.93
N VAL A 140 -6.39 -3.00 -1.18
CA VAL A 140 -5.72 -2.95 -2.48
C VAL A 140 -4.41 -3.73 -2.36
N ASP A 141 -4.22 -4.72 -3.22
CA ASP A 141 -3.18 -5.71 -3.02
C ASP A 141 -2.67 -6.30 -4.32
N SER A 142 -1.37 -6.18 -4.58
CA SER A 142 -0.79 -6.62 -5.87
C SER A 142 -1.46 -5.92 -7.05
N CYS A 143 -1.70 -4.62 -6.92
CA CYS A 143 -2.30 -3.79 -7.96
C CYS A 143 -1.28 -2.81 -8.54
N ILE A 144 -1.57 -2.34 -9.75
CA ILE A 144 -0.77 -1.33 -10.44
C ILE A 144 -1.70 -0.16 -10.82
N PHE A 145 -1.28 1.08 -10.56
CA PHE A 145 -2.01 2.28 -10.96
C PHE A 145 -1.11 3.12 -11.85
N ILE A 146 -1.47 3.24 -13.13
CA ILE A 146 -0.67 3.92 -14.15
C ILE A 146 -1.45 5.09 -14.73
N ASP A 147 -0.79 6.26 -14.71
CA ASP A 147 -1.23 7.48 -15.37
C ASP A 147 -2.71 7.84 -15.10
N ASN A 148 -3.18 7.57 -13.88
CA ASN A 148 -4.49 8.03 -13.48
C ASN A 148 -4.42 9.52 -13.16
N GLU A 149 -5.50 10.24 -13.47
CA GLU A 149 -5.63 11.68 -13.32
C GLU A 149 -6.77 12.03 -12.38
N SER A 150 -6.54 13.01 -11.51
CA SER A 150 -7.65 13.72 -10.85
C SER A 150 -7.42 15.22 -10.87
N ASP A 151 -8.45 15.99 -10.49
CA ASP A 151 -8.35 17.45 -10.36
C ASP A 151 -8.06 17.89 -8.91
N ALA A 152 -8.51 17.12 -7.91
CA ALA A 152 -8.41 17.49 -6.49
C ALA A 152 -7.44 16.61 -5.68
N GLY A 153 -7.39 15.30 -5.91
CA GLY A 153 -6.48 14.45 -5.13
C GLY A 153 -6.68 12.97 -5.31
N GLY A 154 -5.68 12.19 -4.90
CA GLY A 154 -5.69 10.74 -4.97
C GLY A 154 -5.95 10.25 -6.39
N ALA A 155 -5.14 10.67 -7.37
CA ALA A 155 -5.41 10.37 -8.77
C ALA A 155 -5.50 8.85 -9.02
N ALA A 156 -4.66 8.06 -8.36
CA ALA A 156 -4.83 6.61 -8.32
C ALA A 156 -5.95 6.18 -7.38
N ILE A 157 -5.87 6.55 -6.10
CA ILE A 157 -6.85 6.19 -5.07
C ILE A 157 -7.22 7.42 -4.27
N ALA A 158 -8.50 7.77 -4.27
CA ALA A 158 -9.05 8.74 -3.33
C ALA A 158 -10.03 8.06 -2.40
N SER A 159 -9.81 8.25 -1.10
CA SER A 159 -10.65 7.68 -0.07
C SER A 159 -11.20 8.73 0.89
N ARG A 160 -12.50 8.56 1.17
CA ARG A 160 -13.25 9.15 2.28
C ARG A 160 -13.88 8.03 3.12
N GLY A 161 -13.24 6.86 3.10
CA GLY A 161 -13.71 5.65 3.75
C GLY A 161 -13.02 5.44 5.09
N LYS A 162 -13.49 4.46 5.85
CA LYS A 162 -12.99 4.24 7.22
C LYS A 162 -11.60 3.60 7.24
N ASP A 163 -11.47 2.37 6.74
CA ASP A 163 -10.21 1.60 6.82
C ASP A 163 -9.65 1.31 5.43
N VAL A 164 -8.45 1.82 5.14
CA VAL A 164 -7.78 1.63 3.84
C VAL A 164 -6.45 0.92 4.05
N THR A 165 -6.30 -0.25 3.41
CA THR A 165 -5.04 -0.98 3.34
C THR A 165 -4.58 -1.11 1.89
N VAL A 166 -3.38 -0.62 1.60
CA VAL A 166 -2.72 -0.72 0.30
C VAL A 166 -1.41 -1.44 0.50
N ARG A 167 -1.19 -2.54 -0.22
CA ARG A 167 0.04 -3.29 -0.07
C ARG A 167 0.52 -3.95 -1.35
N ASN A 168 1.82 -4.20 -1.42
CA ASN A 168 2.46 -4.90 -2.53
C ASN A 168 2.07 -4.30 -3.89
N SER A 169 1.96 -2.98 -3.99
CA SER A 169 1.36 -2.30 -5.14
C SER A 169 2.28 -1.23 -5.71
N TYR A 170 2.07 -0.89 -6.98
CA TYR A 170 2.90 0.04 -7.73
C TYR A 170 2.07 1.21 -8.29
N PHE A 171 2.55 2.43 -8.06
CA PHE A 171 1.92 3.68 -8.46
C PHE A 171 2.87 4.45 -9.37
N ASP A 172 2.55 4.51 -10.66
CA ASP A 172 3.41 5.03 -11.72
C ASP A 172 2.75 6.20 -12.44
N GLY A 173 3.38 7.37 -12.41
CA GLY A 173 2.98 8.48 -13.27
C GLY A 173 1.59 9.05 -12.99
N ASN A 174 0.98 8.74 -11.84
CA ASN A 174 -0.33 9.30 -11.48
C ASN A 174 -0.16 10.78 -11.18
N TYR A 175 -1.09 11.60 -11.65
CA TYR A 175 -0.91 13.04 -11.61
C TYR A 175 -2.19 13.80 -11.30
N ILE A 176 -2.03 14.96 -10.68
CA ILE A 176 -3.14 15.88 -10.44
C ILE A 176 -3.02 17.04 -11.43
N PHE A 177 -4.02 17.15 -12.31
CA PHE A 177 -4.11 18.26 -13.25
C PHE A 177 -4.78 19.46 -12.57
N GLU A 178 -4.22 20.64 -12.83
CA GLU A 178 -4.44 21.88 -12.08
C GLU A 178 -5.68 22.65 -12.58
N GLY A 179 -6.86 22.06 -12.47
CA GLY A 179 -8.11 22.81 -12.66
C GLY A 179 -8.54 23.55 -11.39
N SER A 180 -8.29 22.95 -10.23
CA SER A 180 -9.02 23.29 -9.00
C SER A 180 -8.27 24.10 -7.94
N GLY A 181 -6.94 24.01 -7.87
CA GLY A 181 -6.14 24.62 -6.80
C GLY A 181 -6.13 23.86 -5.47
N TYR A 182 -6.75 22.67 -5.39
CA TYR A 182 -6.86 21.86 -4.18
C TYR A 182 -6.05 20.55 -4.25
N ALA A 183 -4.98 20.51 -5.05
CA ALA A 183 -4.28 19.28 -5.38
C ALA A 183 -3.53 18.66 -4.17
N THR A 184 -3.87 17.43 -3.82
CA THR A 184 -3.26 16.69 -2.69
C THR A 184 -3.07 15.21 -2.99
N GLY A 185 -1.91 14.64 -2.66
CA GLY A 185 -1.68 13.19 -2.70
C GLY A 185 -1.83 12.60 -4.10
N ALA A 186 -0.88 12.82 -5.02
CA ALA A 186 -1.06 12.41 -6.43
C ALA A 186 -1.40 10.92 -6.61
N ALA A 187 -0.83 10.03 -5.81
CA ALA A 187 -1.21 8.63 -5.82
C ALA A 187 -2.40 8.38 -4.87
N ILE A 188 -2.22 8.62 -3.58
CA ILE A 188 -3.19 8.26 -2.55
C ILE A 188 -3.63 9.50 -1.78
N LEU A 189 -4.94 9.66 -1.69
CA LEU A 189 -5.58 10.55 -0.73
C LEU A 189 -6.46 9.71 0.19
N GLN A 190 -6.33 9.89 1.50
CA GLN A 190 -7.25 9.30 2.47
C GLN A 190 -7.61 10.34 3.52
N ALA A 191 -8.84 10.83 3.49
CA ALA A 191 -9.35 11.85 4.41
C ALA A 191 -10.20 11.27 5.54
N GLY A 192 -10.48 9.97 5.51
CA GLY A 192 -11.40 9.35 6.45
C GLY A 192 -12.85 9.72 6.19
N VAL A 193 -13.75 9.19 7.04
CA VAL A 193 -15.17 9.51 6.98
C VAL A 193 -15.42 10.87 7.62
N LYS A 194 -16.20 11.74 6.97
CA LYS A 194 -16.53 13.06 7.51
C LYS A 194 -17.28 12.93 8.84
N ASP A 195 -16.88 13.74 9.83
CA ASP A 195 -17.49 13.81 11.17
C ASP A 195 -17.42 12.48 11.95
N VAL A 196 -16.47 11.60 11.60
CA VAL A 196 -16.23 10.31 12.27
C VAL A 196 -14.72 10.13 12.49
N ASP A 197 -14.33 10.11 13.77
CA ASP A 197 -12.94 9.90 14.16
C ASP A 197 -12.48 8.46 13.97
N GLY A 198 -11.17 8.28 13.78
CA GLY A 198 -10.52 6.96 13.83
C GLY A 198 -10.51 6.21 12.50
N SER A 199 -10.54 6.92 11.37
CA SER A 199 -10.25 6.31 10.07
C SER A 199 -8.75 5.96 9.96
N SER A 200 -8.40 4.98 9.14
CA SER A 200 -7.02 4.48 9.03
C SER A 200 -6.51 4.39 7.59
N LEU A 201 -5.19 4.60 7.44
CA LEU A 201 -4.44 4.32 6.23
C LEU A 201 -3.23 3.44 6.56
N ARG A 202 -3.13 2.28 5.91
CA ARG A 202 -1.97 1.38 5.97
C ARG A 202 -1.39 1.17 4.58
N VAL A 203 -0.13 1.52 4.37
CA VAL A 203 0.59 1.43 3.09
C VAL A 203 1.88 0.65 3.28
N GLU A 204 2.02 -0.49 2.59
CA GLU A 204 3.09 -1.45 2.90
C GLU A 204 3.69 -2.11 1.66
N ASN A 205 5.01 -2.17 1.58
CA ASN A 205 5.72 -2.80 0.46
C ASN A 205 5.23 -2.23 -0.90
N CYS A 206 5.09 -0.91 -0.97
CA CYS A 206 4.60 -0.23 -2.16
C CYS A 206 5.69 0.62 -2.78
N THR A 207 5.55 0.90 -4.08
CA THR A 207 6.43 1.81 -4.79
C THR A 207 5.64 2.92 -5.46
N PHE A 208 6.08 4.15 -5.20
CA PHE A 208 5.53 5.39 -5.75
C PHE A 208 6.58 6.03 -6.64
N TYR A 209 6.32 6.02 -7.94
CA TYR A 209 7.24 6.50 -8.96
C TYR A 209 6.63 7.58 -9.82
N SER A 210 7.34 8.70 -9.95
CA SER A 210 7.00 9.79 -10.86
C SER A 210 5.55 10.27 -10.73
N ASN A 211 4.98 10.18 -9.53
CA ASN A 211 3.68 10.78 -9.26
C ASN A 211 3.88 12.29 -9.11
N ASP A 212 3.02 13.08 -9.75
CA ASP A 212 3.23 14.52 -9.89
C ASP A 212 2.02 15.34 -9.48
N VAL A 213 2.28 16.40 -8.74
CA VAL A 213 1.27 17.38 -8.35
C VAL A 213 1.61 18.70 -9.01
N ASN A 214 0.83 19.10 -10.02
CA ASN A 214 1.16 20.32 -10.78
C ASN A 214 1.15 21.59 -9.89
N LYS A 215 0.17 21.75 -8.98
CA LYS A 215 0.20 22.78 -7.91
C LYS A 215 -0.50 22.29 -6.65
N GLY A 216 0.27 21.74 -5.72
CA GLY A 216 -0.29 21.22 -4.48
C GLY A 216 0.75 20.52 -3.61
N VAL A 217 0.26 19.75 -2.65
CA VAL A 217 1.08 19.14 -1.59
C VAL A 217 0.92 17.62 -1.58
N GLY A 218 1.86 16.89 -0.97
CA GLY A 218 1.84 15.42 -0.95
C GLY A 218 2.04 14.84 -2.33
N SER A 219 3.29 14.83 -2.83
CA SER A 219 3.60 14.34 -4.18
C SER A 219 3.24 12.87 -4.39
N ALA A 220 3.03 12.09 -3.31
CA ALA A 220 2.53 10.72 -3.38
C ALA A 220 1.26 10.53 -2.53
N ILE A 221 1.33 10.84 -1.24
CA ILE A 221 0.30 10.52 -0.25
C ILE A 221 -0.12 11.80 0.48
N SER A 222 -1.43 12.00 0.63
CA SER A 222 -1.99 13.02 1.52
C SER A 222 -3.12 12.46 2.38
N THR A 223 -3.22 13.01 3.58
CA THR A 223 -4.29 12.72 4.54
C THR A 223 -5.48 13.68 4.43
N GLU A 224 -5.33 14.76 3.67
CA GLU A 224 -6.36 15.79 3.57
C GLU A 224 -7.11 15.66 2.24
N ASP A 225 -8.43 15.78 2.30
CA ASP A 225 -9.20 16.18 1.13
C ASP A 225 -9.26 17.71 1.06
N ALA A 226 -8.27 18.34 0.43
CA ALA A 226 -8.19 19.79 0.39
C ALA A 226 -9.39 20.46 -0.30
N ALA A 227 -10.03 19.77 -1.26
CA ALA A 227 -11.23 20.29 -1.93
C ALA A 227 -12.45 20.27 -0.99
N ALA A 228 -12.49 19.36 -0.03
CA ALA A 228 -13.52 19.30 1.01
C ALA A 228 -13.08 19.92 2.36
N SER A 229 -11.80 20.29 2.47
CA SER A 229 -11.14 20.91 3.62
C SER A 229 -11.29 20.13 4.94
N TYR A 230 -10.94 18.83 4.92
CA TYR A 230 -10.90 18.03 6.14
C TYR A 230 -9.93 16.83 6.05
N SER A 231 -9.51 16.37 7.23
CA SER A 231 -8.95 15.03 7.50
C SER A 231 -9.55 14.54 8.82
N ASN A 232 -10.00 13.29 8.86
CA ASN A 232 -10.44 12.58 10.08
C ASN A 232 -9.68 11.24 10.22
N VAL A 233 -8.46 11.20 9.68
CA VAL A 233 -7.60 10.03 9.81
C VAL A 233 -7.01 10.01 11.22
N GLY A 234 -7.24 8.93 11.95
CA GLY A 234 -6.70 8.71 13.29
C GLY A 234 -5.43 7.87 13.31
N GLU A 235 -5.15 7.08 12.27
CA GLU A 235 -3.89 6.33 12.16
C GLU A 235 -3.38 6.25 10.71
N ILE A 236 -2.10 6.56 10.51
CA ILE A 236 -1.36 6.37 9.25
C ILE A 236 -0.14 5.51 9.51
N THR A 237 0.01 4.43 8.74
CA THR A 237 1.18 3.55 8.79
C THR A 237 1.72 3.38 7.38
N ILE A 238 2.95 3.83 7.13
CA ILE A 238 3.66 3.72 5.86
C ILE A 238 4.98 2.98 6.12
N VAL A 239 5.07 1.76 5.61
CA VAL A 239 6.14 0.84 6.00
C VAL A 239 6.75 0.17 4.78
N ASN A 240 8.08 0.14 4.73
CA ASN A 240 8.82 -0.63 3.73
C ASN A 240 8.53 -0.23 2.28
N CYS A 241 8.26 1.05 2.06
CA CYS A 241 7.92 1.60 0.75
C CYS A 241 9.11 2.29 0.08
N THR A 242 9.08 2.34 -1.25
CA THR A 242 10.03 3.12 -2.06
C THR A 242 9.31 4.30 -2.72
N PHE A 243 9.86 5.49 -2.59
CA PHE A 243 9.38 6.71 -3.24
C PHE A 243 10.48 7.27 -4.14
N LEU A 244 10.21 7.38 -5.44
CA LEU A 244 11.18 7.85 -6.42
C LEU A 244 10.60 8.91 -7.35
N ALA A 245 11.29 10.04 -7.43
CA ALA A 245 11.01 11.13 -8.36
C ALA A 245 9.54 11.61 -8.35
N ASN A 246 8.86 11.54 -7.20
CA ASN A 246 7.55 12.16 -7.05
C ASN A 246 7.77 13.64 -6.72
N THR A 247 7.04 14.51 -7.43
CA THR A 247 7.33 15.95 -7.41
C THR A 247 6.06 16.78 -7.29
N SER A 248 6.26 18.02 -6.85
CA SER A 248 5.32 19.11 -6.97
C SER A 248 6.02 20.32 -7.58
N LYS A 249 5.27 21.19 -8.27
CA LYS A 249 5.83 22.50 -8.68
C LYS A 249 5.80 23.53 -7.56
N LEU A 250 5.14 23.23 -6.44
CA LEU A 250 5.24 24.06 -5.25
C LEU A 250 6.56 23.77 -4.54
N THR A 251 7.17 24.80 -3.98
CA THR A 251 8.27 24.62 -3.04
C THR A 251 7.73 24.07 -1.71
N ASN A 252 8.65 23.58 -0.86
CA ASN A 252 8.32 23.15 0.50
C ASN A 252 7.31 22.00 0.55
N GLN A 253 7.50 21.01 -0.32
CA GLN A 253 6.64 19.83 -0.42
C GLN A 253 7.40 18.55 -0.09
N ALA A 254 6.63 17.49 0.09
CA ALA A 254 7.13 16.15 0.35
C ALA A 254 6.17 15.09 -0.18
N ASP A 255 6.64 13.85 -0.23
CA ASP A 255 5.85 12.71 -0.67
C ASP A 255 4.68 12.42 0.24
N VAL A 256 4.91 12.45 1.55
CA VAL A 256 3.88 12.21 2.56
C VAL A 256 3.51 13.54 3.18
N ASP A 257 2.29 13.99 2.90
CA ASP A 257 1.70 15.17 3.50
C ASP A 257 0.67 14.76 4.54
N VAL A 258 0.85 15.27 5.76
CA VAL A 258 0.01 14.93 6.90
C VAL A 258 -0.78 16.12 7.45
N THR A 259 -0.97 17.15 6.62
CA THR A 259 -1.72 18.34 7.02
C THR A 259 -3.16 17.98 7.43
N ASN A 260 -3.68 18.72 8.41
CA ASN A 260 -5.01 18.61 9.03
C ASN A 260 -5.27 17.32 9.80
N SER A 261 -4.24 16.52 10.09
CA SER A 261 -4.37 15.25 10.83
C SER A 261 -4.06 15.39 12.32
N ASP A 262 -4.69 16.36 12.97
CA ASP A 262 -4.47 16.64 14.39
C ASP A 262 -4.80 15.41 15.27
N GLY A 263 -3.94 15.12 16.24
CA GLY A 263 -4.09 13.97 17.14
C GLY A 263 -3.87 12.58 16.53
N ALA A 264 -3.62 12.46 15.21
CA ALA A 264 -3.48 11.17 14.56
C ALA A 264 -2.17 10.46 14.90
N LEU A 265 -2.19 9.13 15.05
CA LEU A 265 -0.99 8.30 15.18
C LEU A 265 -0.34 8.07 13.81
N MET A 266 0.93 8.42 13.67
CA MET A 266 1.67 8.33 12.42
C MET A 266 2.92 7.49 12.57
N LYS A 267 3.09 6.50 11.69
CA LYS A 267 4.25 5.61 11.64
C LYS A 267 4.80 5.61 10.22
N ILE A 268 5.94 6.24 10.02
CA ILE A 268 6.68 6.25 8.75
C ILE A 268 7.98 5.52 8.99
N ILE A 269 8.02 4.24 8.61
CA ILE A 269 9.03 3.30 9.08
C ILE A 269 9.68 2.55 7.91
N ASN A 270 11.01 2.45 7.90
CA ASN A 270 11.74 1.61 6.96
C ASN A 270 11.52 1.96 5.48
N ASN A 271 11.35 3.24 5.14
CA ASN A 271 11.09 3.65 3.76
C ASN A 271 12.34 4.23 3.09
N THR A 272 12.39 4.16 1.77
CA THR A 272 13.43 4.78 0.95
C THR A 272 12.82 5.88 0.09
N PHE A 273 13.35 7.09 0.18
CA PHE A 273 12.94 8.27 -0.59
C PHE A 273 14.13 8.78 -1.39
N TYR A 274 14.01 8.88 -2.71
CA TYR A 274 15.08 9.35 -3.58
C TYR A 274 14.56 10.25 -4.70
N GLY A 275 15.18 11.43 -4.85
CA GLY A 275 14.86 12.35 -5.95
C GLY A 275 13.49 13.02 -5.84
N ASN A 276 12.85 12.94 -4.68
CA ASN A 276 11.58 13.62 -4.37
C ASN A 276 11.85 14.99 -3.73
N ASP A 277 10.85 15.87 -3.66
CA ASP A 277 11.00 17.19 -3.04
C ASP A 277 11.33 17.11 -1.54
N GLY A 278 10.79 16.11 -0.86
CA GLY A 278 10.96 15.81 0.56
C GLY A 278 10.30 14.47 0.90
N ALA A 279 10.58 13.92 2.08
CA ALA A 279 9.94 12.66 2.54
C ALA A 279 8.64 12.91 3.32
N LEU A 280 8.66 13.88 4.24
CA LEU A 280 7.54 14.21 5.11
C LEU A 280 7.31 15.73 5.18
N ARG A 281 6.04 16.13 5.06
CA ARG A 281 5.55 17.50 5.28
C ARG A 281 4.54 17.53 6.42
N ILE A 282 4.80 18.38 7.41
CA ILE A 282 3.85 18.74 8.48
C ILE A 282 3.48 20.22 8.29
N GLY A 283 2.36 20.46 7.60
CA GLY A 283 1.97 21.80 7.19
C GLY A 283 1.17 22.62 8.20
N ASP A 284 0.80 22.04 9.34
CA ASP A 284 -0.10 22.66 10.32
C ASP A 284 0.10 22.12 11.75
N ILE A 285 -0.88 22.42 12.63
CA ILE A 285 -0.90 21.94 14.02
C ILE A 285 -0.99 20.42 14.01
N TYR A 286 -0.11 19.78 14.78
CA TYR A 286 -0.10 18.35 14.93
C TYR A 286 0.18 17.96 16.38
N THR A 287 -0.83 17.45 17.08
CA THR A 287 -0.71 17.05 18.48
C THR A 287 -0.62 15.54 18.71
N GLY A 288 -0.65 14.74 17.64
CA GLY A 288 -0.56 13.27 17.69
C GLY A 288 0.85 12.73 17.95
N GLU A 289 0.98 11.40 17.92
CA GLU A 289 2.27 10.71 18.00
C GLU A 289 2.82 10.41 16.61
N LEU A 290 4.03 10.90 16.30
CA LEU A 290 4.69 10.67 15.00
C LEU A 290 6.01 9.93 15.18
N TYR A 291 6.09 8.73 14.61
CA TYR A 291 7.28 7.90 14.55
C TYR A 291 7.88 7.96 13.15
N PHE A 292 9.11 8.44 13.04
CA PHE A 292 9.87 8.49 11.79
C PHE A 292 11.17 7.71 11.97
N ILE A 293 11.17 6.41 11.67
CA ILE A 293 12.23 5.49 12.11
C ILE A 293 12.77 4.68 10.94
N ASN A 294 14.09 4.53 10.89
CA ASN A 294 14.77 3.66 9.93
C ASN A 294 14.57 4.06 8.46
N ASN A 295 14.33 5.33 8.16
CA ASN A 295 14.13 5.80 6.79
C ASN A 295 15.43 6.30 6.16
N LEU A 296 15.58 6.01 4.87
CA LEU A 296 16.62 6.54 4.00
C LEU A 296 16.03 7.63 3.11
N VAL A 297 16.45 8.88 3.29
CA VAL A 297 15.92 10.05 2.57
C VAL A 297 17.05 10.77 1.84
N TYR A 298 16.90 10.87 0.52
CA TYR A 298 17.73 11.69 -0.38
C TYR A 298 16.80 12.57 -1.23
N ALA A 299 16.39 13.70 -0.65
CA ALA A 299 15.47 14.65 -1.26
C ALA A 299 16.21 15.75 -2.04
N THR A 300 15.52 16.34 -3.02
CA THR A 300 15.99 17.51 -3.78
C THR A 300 15.81 18.81 -3.01
N GLY A 301 14.78 18.90 -2.16
CA GLY A 301 14.50 20.01 -1.26
C GLY A 301 14.97 19.75 0.17
N SER A 302 14.10 20.05 1.15
CA SER A 302 14.33 19.65 2.55
C SER A 302 13.88 18.21 2.76
N GLY A 303 14.69 17.39 3.43
CA GLY A 303 14.34 15.99 3.68
C GLY A 303 13.05 15.84 4.51
N ILE A 304 12.88 16.65 5.56
CA ILE A 304 11.63 16.84 6.29
C ILE A 304 11.30 18.33 6.34
N PHE A 305 10.04 18.67 6.09
CA PHE A 305 9.54 20.02 6.09
C PHE A 305 8.44 20.22 7.14
N GLY A 306 8.59 21.27 7.95
CA GLY A 306 7.53 21.82 8.81
C GLY A 306 7.16 23.24 8.38
N ASP A 307 5.91 23.65 8.58
CA ASP A 307 5.52 25.05 8.41
C ASP A 307 6.04 25.91 9.60
N PRO A 308 6.71 27.05 9.34
CA PRO A 308 7.32 27.88 10.40
C PRO A 308 6.37 28.41 11.46
N ASN A 309 5.06 28.40 11.22
CA ASN A 309 4.07 28.80 12.21
C ASN A 309 3.81 27.71 13.26
N TYR A 310 4.20 26.46 12.99
CA TYR A 310 3.89 25.29 13.81
C TYR A 310 5.16 24.48 14.13
N THR A 311 5.78 24.81 15.25
CA THR A 311 7.02 24.17 15.73
C THR A 311 6.75 23.40 17.02
N VAL A 312 7.70 22.62 17.51
CA VAL A 312 7.57 21.96 18.82
C VAL A 312 7.35 22.98 19.94
N ASN A 313 8.07 24.09 19.88
CA ASN A 313 7.87 25.19 20.82
C ASN A 313 6.49 25.89 20.65
N ASN A 314 5.78 25.63 19.56
CA ASN A 314 4.57 26.31 19.18
C ASN A 314 3.57 25.37 18.46
N TYR A 315 2.77 24.63 19.24
CA TYR A 315 1.62 23.83 18.80
C TYR A 315 1.88 22.44 18.18
N ARG A 316 3.11 21.91 18.20
CA ARG A 316 3.39 20.56 17.68
C ARG A 316 3.98 19.60 18.72
N THR A 317 3.54 18.34 18.69
CA THR A 317 4.18 17.24 19.43
C THR A 317 5.50 16.85 18.73
N PRO A 318 6.61 16.64 19.47
CA PRO A 318 7.87 16.21 18.87
C PRO A 318 7.75 14.88 18.12
N ILE A 319 8.52 14.77 17.03
CA ILE A 319 8.72 13.54 16.27
C ILE A 319 9.64 12.60 17.04
N GLU A 320 9.24 11.34 17.17
CA GLU A 320 10.09 10.24 17.63
C GLU A 320 10.90 9.71 16.44
N GLY A 321 12.08 10.29 16.23
CA GLY A 321 12.95 9.99 15.09
C GLY A 321 14.20 9.20 15.48
N TYR A 322 14.41 7.99 14.92
CA TYR A 322 15.59 7.17 15.20
C TYR A 322 16.15 6.43 13.98
N ASN A 323 17.47 6.26 13.92
CA ASN A 323 18.18 5.50 12.89
C ASN A 323 17.84 5.93 11.44
N ASN A 324 17.65 7.22 11.20
CA ASN A 324 17.39 7.73 9.86
C ASN A 324 18.66 8.27 9.21
N ILE A 325 18.72 8.17 7.88
CA ILE A 325 19.63 8.97 7.05
C ILE A 325 18.77 9.99 6.30
N ILE A 326 18.91 11.27 6.64
CA ILE A 326 18.08 12.37 6.12
C ILE A 326 18.96 13.41 5.43
N ILE A 327 18.95 13.34 4.10
CA ILE A 327 19.75 14.20 3.23
C ILE A 327 18.80 14.99 2.35
N GLY A 328 18.86 16.31 2.45
CA GLY A 328 18.15 17.19 1.51
C GLY A 328 19.12 17.97 0.64
N GLY A 329 18.67 18.41 -0.54
CA GLY A 329 19.45 19.28 -1.41
C GLY A 329 19.74 20.63 -0.76
N GLU A 330 18.77 21.19 -0.06
CA GLU A 330 18.94 22.43 0.69
C GLU A 330 19.41 22.17 2.13
N ARG A 331 18.81 21.16 2.78
CA ARG A 331 18.99 20.83 4.21
C ARG A 331 18.32 19.50 4.54
N GLY A 332 18.82 18.76 5.53
CA GLY A 332 18.17 17.52 5.97
C GLY A 332 16.78 17.77 6.56
N VAL A 333 16.64 18.77 7.43
CA VAL A 333 15.35 19.26 7.95
C VAL A 333 15.32 20.79 7.94
N ASN A 334 14.14 21.42 7.82
CA ASN A 334 14.03 22.87 7.88
C ASN A 334 13.89 23.43 9.32
N GLU A 335 13.95 24.75 9.46
CA GLU A 335 13.97 25.44 10.77
C GLU A 335 12.73 25.19 11.63
N ALA A 336 11.61 24.82 11.01
CA ALA A 336 10.36 24.51 11.71
C ALA A 336 10.33 23.08 12.30
N ILE A 337 11.25 22.23 11.86
CA ILE A 337 11.53 20.93 12.45
C ILE A 337 12.60 21.14 13.53
N ASP A 338 12.19 21.78 14.63
CA ASP A 338 12.99 22.06 15.83
C ASP A 338 13.07 20.86 16.79
N ASP A 339 12.69 19.67 16.32
CA ASP A 339 12.74 18.42 17.06
C ASP A 339 14.17 18.05 17.45
N GLU A 340 14.41 17.84 18.73
CA GLU A 340 15.75 17.55 19.27
C GLU A 340 16.39 16.31 18.63
N CYS A 341 15.58 15.30 18.27
CA CYS A 341 16.04 14.06 17.63
C CYS A 341 16.68 14.27 16.26
N PHE A 342 16.42 15.39 15.58
CA PHE A 342 17.07 15.76 14.31
C PHE A 342 18.09 16.89 14.46
N ASN A 343 18.13 17.53 15.63
CA ASN A 343 18.99 18.67 15.94
C ASN A 343 19.99 18.32 17.04
N GLY A 344 19.80 18.86 18.26
CA GLY A 344 20.77 18.77 19.37
C GLY A 344 21.05 17.36 19.87
N LYS A 345 20.16 16.39 19.60
CA LYS A 345 20.28 14.99 20.00
C LYS A 345 20.38 14.00 18.83
N LYS A 346 20.62 14.48 17.60
CA LYS A 346 20.64 13.60 16.41
C LYS A 346 21.58 12.41 16.55
N ASP A 347 22.76 12.60 17.12
CA ASP A 347 23.72 11.50 17.33
C ASP A 347 23.24 10.49 18.40
N GLN A 348 22.52 10.95 19.43
CA GLN A 348 21.94 10.08 20.47
C GLN A 348 20.79 9.23 19.90
N CYS A 349 20.06 9.78 18.94
CA CYS A 349 18.99 9.10 18.21
C CYS A 349 19.51 8.32 16.99
N ASN A 350 20.83 8.28 16.77
CA ASN A 350 21.47 7.67 15.60
C ASN A 350 20.93 8.19 14.25
N ASN A 351 20.57 9.47 14.18
CA ASN A 351 20.12 10.12 12.95
C ASN A 351 21.29 10.83 12.28
N ARG A 352 21.46 10.59 10.97
CA ARG A 352 22.30 11.42 10.09
C ARG A 352 21.41 12.49 9.45
N VAL A 353 21.70 13.76 9.71
CA VAL A 353 20.96 14.88 9.12
C VAL A 353 21.95 15.84 8.46
N GLU A 354 21.92 15.90 7.12
CA GLU A 354 22.96 16.54 6.30
C GLU A 354 22.39 17.13 4.99
N THR A 355 23.27 17.71 4.16
CA THR A 355 22.95 18.18 2.80
C THR A 355 23.54 17.26 1.73
N LEU A 356 22.99 17.29 0.52
CA LEU A 356 23.60 16.59 -0.63
C LEU A 356 25.06 17.03 -0.89
N ALA A 357 25.41 18.27 -0.54
CA ALA A 357 26.77 18.79 -0.68
C ALA A 357 27.76 18.20 0.33
N THR A 358 27.31 17.93 1.57
CA THR A 358 28.15 17.37 2.64
C THR A 358 28.13 15.85 2.67
N TYR A 359 27.09 15.23 2.13
CA TYR A 359 26.87 13.80 2.20
C TYR A 359 26.32 13.27 0.85
N PRO A 360 27.20 13.04 -0.14
CA PRO A 360 26.80 12.68 -1.50
C PRO A 360 26.19 11.26 -1.57
N LEU A 361 25.46 10.97 -2.65
CA LEU A 361 24.80 9.67 -2.88
C LEU A 361 25.76 8.47 -2.81
N SER A 362 27.04 8.66 -3.12
CA SER A 362 28.06 7.62 -3.04
C SER A 362 28.30 7.07 -1.63
N MET A 363 27.91 7.78 -0.56
CA MET A 363 28.05 7.31 0.83
C MET A 363 27.07 6.17 1.14
N VAL A 364 25.86 6.23 0.58
CA VAL A 364 24.84 5.17 0.74
C VAL A 364 24.82 4.19 -0.43
N ALA A 365 25.50 4.52 -1.53
CA ALA A 365 25.54 3.69 -2.74
C ALA A 365 24.13 3.26 -3.23
N LEU A 366 23.13 4.12 -3.09
CA LEU A 366 21.76 3.86 -3.53
C LEU A 366 21.68 3.94 -5.06
N ALA A 367 20.97 2.99 -5.68
CA ALA A 367 20.69 3.06 -7.11
C ALA A 367 19.81 4.27 -7.45
N SER A 368 19.99 4.81 -8.65
CA SER A 368 19.23 5.97 -9.11
C SER A 368 18.02 5.62 -10.00
N SER A 369 17.75 4.34 -10.21
CA SER A 369 16.66 3.83 -11.04
C SER A 369 16.05 2.60 -10.41
N LEU A 370 14.75 2.43 -10.59
CA LEU A 370 14.03 1.25 -10.09
C LEU A 370 14.57 -0.03 -10.70
N SER A 371 14.49 -1.11 -9.92
CA SER A 371 14.68 -2.46 -10.40
C SER A 371 13.59 -2.86 -11.40
N THR A 372 13.88 -3.90 -12.18
CA THR A 372 12.95 -4.44 -13.20
C THR A 372 12.66 -5.93 -12.99
N ASP A 373 13.15 -6.49 -11.89
CA ASP A 373 13.18 -7.92 -11.60
C ASP A 373 12.14 -8.37 -10.56
N ASN A 374 11.33 -7.44 -10.03
CA ASN A 374 10.29 -7.72 -9.05
C ASN A 374 8.96 -7.06 -9.44
N PHE A 375 7.84 -7.64 -9.01
CA PHE A 375 6.51 -7.09 -9.29
C PHE A 375 6.33 -5.69 -8.71
N VAL A 376 6.79 -5.48 -7.46
CA VAL A 376 6.94 -4.15 -6.87
C VAL A 376 8.38 -3.71 -7.11
N PRO A 377 8.63 -2.74 -8.01
CA PRO A 377 9.98 -2.25 -8.27
C PRO A 377 10.58 -1.63 -7.01
N TYR A 378 11.90 -1.64 -6.86
CA TYR A 378 12.56 -1.12 -5.65
C TYR A 378 13.87 -0.41 -5.99
N LEU A 379 14.46 0.29 -5.02
CA LEU A 379 15.79 0.90 -5.14
C LEU A 379 16.84 0.10 -4.34
N PRO A 380 17.74 -0.63 -5.00
CA PRO A 380 18.78 -1.38 -4.30
C PRO A 380 19.88 -0.47 -3.74
N LEU A 381 20.44 -0.86 -2.60
CA LEU A 381 21.80 -0.50 -2.20
C LEU A 381 22.78 -1.30 -3.07
N THR A 382 23.80 -0.65 -3.61
CA THR A 382 24.67 -1.24 -4.64
C THR A 382 26.04 -1.66 -4.13
N ALA A 383 26.38 -1.34 -2.89
CA ALA A 383 27.68 -1.66 -2.31
C ALA A 383 27.57 -2.00 -0.82
N GLU A 384 28.35 -2.98 -0.37
CA GLU A 384 28.41 -3.46 1.02
C GLU A 384 28.92 -2.38 1.99
N ASN A 385 29.78 -1.48 1.52
CA ASN A 385 30.34 -0.39 2.32
C ASN A 385 29.42 0.84 2.41
N SER A 386 28.14 0.68 2.05
CA SER A 386 27.13 1.72 2.22
C SER A 386 26.90 1.99 3.70
N ASP A 387 26.78 3.26 4.05
CA ASP A 387 26.45 3.70 5.42
C ASP A 387 25.04 3.25 5.87
N ALA A 388 24.18 2.80 4.94
CA ALA A 388 22.86 2.28 5.25
C ALA A 388 22.88 0.77 5.58
N VAL A 389 23.93 0.05 5.20
CA VAL A 389 24.04 -1.40 5.37
C VAL A 389 24.36 -1.74 6.82
N ASN A 390 23.59 -2.66 7.42
CA ASN A 390 23.65 -3.09 8.82
C ASN A 390 23.55 -1.93 9.85
N ALA A 391 22.99 -0.79 9.44
CA ALA A 391 22.90 0.42 10.27
C ALA A 391 21.50 0.66 10.88
N GLY A 392 20.55 -0.21 10.55
CA GLY A 392 19.15 -0.04 10.88
C GLY A 392 18.82 -0.27 12.35
N TYR A 393 17.62 0.19 12.73
CA TYR A 393 17.11 0.03 14.09
C TYR A 393 16.81 -1.45 14.38
N ALA A 394 17.65 -2.08 15.20
CA ALA A 394 17.54 -3.49 15.53
C ALA A 394 17.16 -3.78 16.99
N ASP A 395 17.52 -2.88 17.91
CA ASP A 395 17.29 -3.06 19.36
C ASP A 395 16.61 -1.82 19.95
N GLY A 396 15.74 -2.03 20.93
CA GLY A 396 15.05 -0.94 21.67
C GLY A 396 13.53 -0.99 21.55
N ALA A 397 12.88 0.07 22.02
CA ALA A 397 11.42 0.12 22.17
C ALA A 397 10.65 0.00 20.83
N TYR A 398 11.30 0.35 19.71
CA TYR A 398 10.67 0.40 18.39
C TYR A 398 11.16 -0.72 17.46
N ALA A 399 11.95 -1.68 17.95
CA ALA A 399 12.54 -2.73 17.12
C ALA A 399 11.48 -3.61 16.43
N ASP A 400 10.33 -3.80 17.08
CA ASP A 400 9.19 -4.55 16.53
C ASP A 400 8.43 -3.79 15.43
N MET A 401 8.67 -2.48 15.29
CA MET A 401 8.08 -1.67 14.21
C MET A 401 8.85 -1.83 12.90
N ILE A 402 10.14 -2.18 12.94
CA ILE A 402 10.91 -2.37 11.71
C ILE A 402 10.60 -3.76 11.14
N PRO A 403 10.26 -3.86 9.84
CA PRO A 403 10.00 -5.14 9.19
C PRO A 403 11.15 -6.13 9.36
N ALA A 404 10.81 -7.42 9.44
CA ALA A 404 11.81 -8.49 9.39
C ALA A 404 12.32 -8.77 7.97
N THR A 405 11.69 -8.15 6.97
CA THR A 405 11.98 -8.34 5.55
C THR A 405 11.92 -7.03 4.81
N ASP A 406 12.70 -6.94 3.74
CA ASP A 406 12.70 -5.81 2.83
C ASP A 406 11.49 -5.80 1.89
N ILE A 407 11.42 -4.83 0.99
CA ILE A 407 10.32 -4.64 0.03
C ILE A 407 10.13 -5.81 -0.95
N ARG A 408 11.17 -6.63 -1.17
CA ARG A 408 11.09 -7.86 -1.97
C ARG A 408 10.54 -9.03 -1.15
N GLY A 409 10.41 -8.86 0.16
CA GLY A 409 10.12 -9.93 1.10
C GLY A 409 11.35 -10.80 1.37
N LEU A 410 12.58 -10.28 1.27
CA LEU A 410 13.80 -11.00 1.66
C LEU A 410 14.20 -10.63 3.09
N LYS A 411 14.72 -11.59 3.85
CA LYS A 411 15.15 -11.35 5.23
C LYS A 411 16.46 -10.55 5.28
N ALA A 412 16.58 -9.70 6.30
CA ALA A 412 17.80 -8.97 6.61
C ALA A 412 19.02 -9.91 6.78
N VAL A 413 20.20 -9.43 6.37
CA VAL A 413 21.47 -10.15 6.52
C VAL A 413 22.32 -9.43 7.58
N GLY A 414 22.36 -10.01 8.79
CA GLY A 414 22.98 -9.37 9.94
C GLY A 414 22.00 -8.48 10.69
N THR A 415 22.37 -7.23 10.90
CA THR A 415 21.47 -6.17 11.39
C THR A 415 20.63 -5.67 10.21
N ARG A 416 19.41 -5.22 10.46
CA ARG A 416 18.58 -4.58 9.43
C ARG A 416 19.31 -3.40 8.80
N ASP A 417 19.06 -3.15 7.52
CA ASP A 417 19.54 -1.96 6.82
C ASP A 417 18.64 -0.74 7.12
N ILE A 418 19.11 0.46 6.80
CA ILE A 418 18.26 1.67 6.80
C ILE A 418 17.58 1.80 5.44
N GLY A 419 16.24 1.84 5.44
CA GLY A 419 15.40 1.94 4.25
C GLY A 419 14.79 0.60 3.83
N ALA A 420 14.06 0.62 2.72
CA ALA A 420 13.18 -0.48 2.32
C ALA A 420 13.89 -1.70 1.69
N TYR A 421 15.21 -1.67 1.54
CA TYR A 421 16.00 -2.71 0.86
C TYR A 421 17.07 -3.28 1.79
N GLU A 422 17.24 -4.60 1.78
CA GLU A 422 18.27 -5.31 2.54
C GLU A 422 19.39 -5.81 1.61
N TYR A 423 20.59 -5.28 1.78
CA TYR A 423 21.77 -5.61 0.99
C TYR A 423 22.24 -7.04 1.22
N GLY A 424 22.58 -7.73 0.13
CA GLY A 424 23.03 -9.12 0.18
C GLY A 424 21.95 -10.12 0.59
N ALA A 425 20.73 -9.67 0.91
CA ALA A 425 19.60 -10.54 1.19
C ALA A 425 19.26 -11.40 -0.02
N THR A 426 19.37 -12.71 0.17
CA THR A 426 19.03 -13.74 -0.82
C THR A 426 18.05 -14.77 -0.25
N GLU A 427 17.95 -14.84 1.08
CA GLU A 427 16.95 -15.65 1.75
C GLU A 427 15.58 -15.03 1.51
N GLN A 428 14.84 -15.64 0.58
CA GLN A 428 13.41 -15.41 0.49
C GLN A 428 12.81 -15.65 1.86
N SER A 429 12.21 -14.60 2.43
CA SER A 429 11.10 -14.87 3.31
C SER A 429 10.05 -15.55 2.46
N ALA A 430 9.30 -16.46 3.06
CA ALA A 430 8.26 -17.19 2.36
C ALA A 430 7.04 -16.31 2.00
N ILE A 431 7.25 -15.01 1.79
CA ILE A 431 6.29 -13.93 1.57
C ILE A 431 6.22 -13.54 0.08
N ALA A 432 7.25 -13.85 -0.72
CA ALA A 432 7.43 -13.27 -2.05
C ALA A 432 6.66 -13.96 -3.20
N SER A 433 6.16 -15.20 -3.05
CA SER A 433 5.53 -15.90 -4.18
C SER A 433 4.01 -15.73 -4.23
N VAL A 434 3.52 -15.17 -5.34
CA VAL A 434 2.10 -15.16 -5.73
C VAL A 434 1.76 -16.41 -6.58
N VAL A 435 2.75 -17.24 -6.87
CA VAL A 435 2.63 -18.46 -7.66
C VAL A 435 3.03 -19.64 -6.78
N ALA A 436 2.19 -20.68 -6.77
CA ALA A 436 2.56 -21.96 -6.19
C ALA A 436 3.66 -22.58 -7.05
N ASP A 437 4.89 -22.62 -6.55
CA ASP A 437 5.92 -23.49 -7.11
C ASP A 437 5.43 -24.94 -7.09
N GLU A 438 5.88 -25.74 -8.06
CA GLU A 438 5.75 -27.20 -7.97
C GLU A 438 6.38 -27.65 -6.64
N SER A 439 5.56 -28.22 -5.79
CA SER A 439 5.95 -28.67 -4.46
C SER A 439 5.17 -29.93 -4.11
N ASP A 440 5.75 -30.76 -3.24
CA ASP A 440 5.07 -31.92 -2.65
C ASP A 440 3.91 -31.51 -1.72
N PHE A 441 3.58 -30.21 -1.63
CA PHE A 441 2.57 -29.69 -0.70
C PHE A 441 1.27 -29.28 -1.40
N VAL A 442 0.18 -29.92 -1.00
CA VAL A 442 -1.18 -29.59 -1.43
C VAL A 442 -1.92 -28.90 -0.29
N ILE A 443 -2.51 -27.73 -0.57
CA ILE A 443 -3.34 -26.98 0.39
C ILE A 443 -4.79 -27.03 -0.08
N ALA A 444 -5.66 -27.66 0.71
CA ALA A 444 -7.10 -27.76 0.49
C ALA A 444 -7.87 -26.90 1.50
N ARG A 445 -8.89 -26.18 1.03
CA ARG A 445 -9.68 -25.23 1.83
C ARG A 445 -11.10 -25.77 1.99
N ASN A 446 -11.55 -26.04 3.22
CA ASN A 446 -12.82 -26.66 3.54
C ASN A 446 -13.57 -25.84 4.61
N GLY A 447 -14.34 -24.84 4.20
CA GLY A 447 -15.10 -23.99 5.11
C GLY A 447 -14.20 -23.25 6.11
N ASP A 448 -14.37 -23.53 7.40
CA ASP A 448 -13.58 -22.98 8.51
C ASP A 448 -12.25 -23.71 8.75
N GLN A 449 -11.91 -24.70 7.92
CA GLN A 449 -10.68 -25.47 8.03
C GLN A 449 -9.82 -25.38 6.78
N ILE A 450 -8.51 -25.46 6.99
CA ILE A 450 -7.51 -25.62 5.95
C ILE A 450 -6.76 -26.92 6.22
N THR A 451 -6.67 -27.76 5.20
CA THR A 451 -5.89 -29.00 5.24
C THR A 451 -4.66 -28.84 4.39
N VAL A 452 -3.51 -29.14 4.96
CA VAL A 452 -2.24 -29.24 4.26
C VAL A 452 -1.86 -30.70 4.17
N VAL A 453 -1.49 -31.17 2.99
CA VAL A 453 -0.99 -32.52 2.74
C VAL A 453 0.40 -32.44 2.13
N ASN A 454 1.35 -33.18 2.69
CA ASN A 454 2.62 -33.47 2.03
C ASN A 454 2.48 -34.79 1.26
N THR A 455 2.41 -34.72 -0.06
CA THR A 455 2.24 -35.89 -0.94
C THR A 455 3.47 -36.79 -1.00
N ALA A 456 4.59 -36.40 -0.38
CA ALA A 456 5.77 -37.24 -0.22
C ALA A 456 5.79 -38.00 1.12
N ASP A 457 4.72 -37.94 1.92
CA ASP A 457 4.56 -38.64 3.21
C ASP A 457 5.72 -38.35 4.19
N ARG A 458 6.15 -37.09 4.25
CA ARG A 458 7.19 -36.61 5.18
C ARG A 458 6.59 -35.71 6.25
N HIS A 459 7.21 -35.74 7.43
CA HIS A 459 6.98 -34.74 8.46
C HIS A 459 7.30 -33.34 7.93
N PHE A 460 6.46 -32.37 8.24
CA PHE A 460 6.62 -31.00 7.79
C PHE A 460 6.22 -29.99 8.86
N THR A 461 6.74 -28.79 8.72
CA THR A 461 6.36 -27.63 9.52
C THR A 461 5.46 -26.73 8.68
N LEU A 462 4.34 -26.30 9.27
CA LEU A 462 3.55 -25.17 8.79
C LEU A 462 3.85 -23.97 9.68
N THR A 463 4.41 -22.93 9.09
CA THR A 463 4.47 -21.59 9.68
C THR A 463 3.49 -20.71 8.93
N VAL A 464 2.54 -20.10 9.63
CA VAL A 464 1.65 -19.12 9.03
C VAL A 464 2.16 -17.75 9.41
N VAL A 465 2.50 -16.96 8.40
CA VAL A 465 2.90 -15.57 8.58
C VAL A 465 1.79 -14.65 8.08
N ASP A 466 1.59 -13.51 8.71
CA ASP A 466 0.71 -12.50 8.15
C ASP A 466 1.33 -11.85 6.90
N MET A 467 0.61 -10.91 6.27
CA MET A 467 1.09 -10.24 5.06
C MET A 467 2.34 -9.35 5.27
N LEU A 468 2.84 -9.28 6.51
CA LEU A 468 4.04 -8.55 6.93
C LEU A 468 5.18 -9.47 7.34
N GLY A 469 5.00 -10.78 7.21
CA GLY A 469 6.00 -11.76 7.59
C GLY A 469 6.06 -12.08 9.07
N ARG A 470 5.16 -11.52 9.89
CA ARG A 470 5.10 -11.85 11.31
C ARG A 470 4.47 -13.23 11.45
N THR A 471 5.09 -14.12 12.22
CA THR A 471 4.52 -15.44 12.48
C THR A 471 3.30 -15.30 13.38
N VAL A 472 2.14 -15.74 12.89
CA VAL A 472 0.85 -15.68 13.60
C VAL A 472 0.35 -17.06 14.03
N TYR A 473 0.88 -18.14 13.44
CA TYR A 473 0.59 -19.51 13.83
C TYR A 473 1.72 -20.45 13.40
N SER A 474 1.95 -21.53 14.15
CA SER A 474 2.90 -22.58 13.77
C SER A 474 2.44 -23.95 14.28
N ALA A 475 2.63 -24.98 13.47
CA ALA A 475 2.31 -26.36 13.80
C ALA A 475 3.15 -27.36 13.00
N GLU A 476 3.24 -28.58 13.51
CA GLU A 476 3.87 -29.71 12.82
C GLU A 476 2.81 -30.70 12.32
N GLY A 477 3.02 -31.22 11.11
CA GLY A 477 2.18 -32.23 10.48
C GLY A 477 2.96 -33.50 10.17
N ALA A 478 2.27 -34.65 10.21
CA ALA A 478 2.75 -35.93 9.69
C ALA A 478 1.79 -36.35 8.57
N ASP A 479 2.26 -36.32 7.33
CA ASP A 479 1.49 -36.55 6.07
C ASP A 479 0.40 -35.50 5.80
N MET A 480 -0.41 -35.17 6.79
CA MET A 480 -1.51 -34.22 6.72
C MET A 480 -1.67 -33.43 8.03
N LEU A 481 -2.02 -32.16 7.91
CA LEU A 481 -2.34 -31.25 9.02
C LEU A 481 -3.63 -30.51 8.71
N THR A 482 -4.55 -30.43 9.68
CA THR A 482 -5.77 -29.62 9.59
C THR A 482 -5.71 -28.49 10.60
N VAL A 483 -5.97 -27.26 10.14
CA VAL A 483 -5.94 -26.04 10.94
C VAL A 483 -7.30 -25.35 10.86
N ASN A 484 -7.87 -24.92 11.98
CA ASN A 484 -9.06 -24.06 11.95
C ASN A 484 -8.64 -22.62 11.68
N LYS A 485 -9.35 -21.95 10.79
CA LYS A 485 -9.07 -20.56 10.41
C LYS A 485 -9.19 -19.59 11.58
N GLN A 486 -10.07 -19.88 12.54
CA GLN A 486 -10.22 -19.10 13.78
C GLN A 486 -8.99 -19.16 14.70
N ASP A 487 -8.18 -20.21 14.58
CA ASP A 487 -6.95 -20.36 15.37
C ASP A 487 -5.80 -19.51 14.82
N ILE A 488 -6.00 -18.90 13.64
CA ILE A 488 -5.03 -18.02 12.99
C ILE A 488 -5.54 -16.59 13.07
N ALA A 489 -4.83 -15.73 13.80
CA ALA A 489 -5.21 -14.33 14.03
C ALA A 489 -4.96 -13.42 12.80
N ALA A 490 -5.40 -13.82 11.61
CA ALA A 490 -5.29 -13.06 10.37
C ALA A 490 -6.43 -13.42 9.40
N ARG A 491 -6.91 -12.45 8.59
CA ARG A 491 -7.93 -12.69 7.55
C ARG A 491 -7.35 -13.16 6.22
N CYS A 492 -6.07 -12.87 6.03
CA CYS A 492 -5.25 -13.35 4.93
C CYS A 492 -3.85 -13.55 5.49
N ALA A 493 -3.30 -14.73 5.28
CA ALA A 493 -2.00 -15.10 5.76
C ALA A 493 -1.27 -15.92 4.70
N ILE A 494 0.02 -16.15 4.89
CA ILE A 494 0.85 -16.91 3.99
C ILE A 494 1.25 -18.19 4.71
N PHE A 495 0.92 -19.31 4.08
CA PHE A 495 1.28 -20.63 4.57
C PHE A 495 2.67 -20.94 4.05
N VAL A 496 3.59 -21.12 4.99
CA VAL A 496 4.99 -21.46 4.74
C VAL A 496 5.19 -22.91 5.16
N LEU A 497 5.41 -23.77 4.18
CA LEU A 497 5.53 -25.20 4.35
C LEU A 497 6.93 -25.65 4.00
N THR A 498 7.53 -26.47 4.87
CA THR A 498 8.84 -27.07 4.63
C THR A 498 8.91 -28.45 5.30
N ASP A 499 9.44 -29.44 4.59
CA ASP A 499 9.81 -30.76 5.13
C ASP A 499 11.34 -30.97 5.19
N GLY A 500 12.10 -29.89 4.94
CA GLY A 500 13.55 -29.92 4.85
C GLY A 500 14.09 -30.24 3.45
N VAL A 501 13.23 -30.63 2.51
CA VAL A 501 13.56 -30.92 1.10
C VAL A 501 12.76 -30.02 0.17
N SER A 502 11.43 -30.10 0.25
CA SER A 502 10.45 -29.32 -0.48
C SER A 502 10.04 -28.10 0.34
N LYS A 503 9.75 -26.99 -0.34
CA LYS A 503 9.22 -25.77 0.27
C LYS A 503 8.03 -25.26 -0.53
N LYS A 504 7.02 -24.73 0.15
CA LYS A 504 5.92 -24.01 -0.47
C LYS A 504 5.58 -22.76 0.32
N ALA A 505 5.48 -21.64 -0.37
CA ALA A 505 4.84 -20.44 0.12
C ALA A 505 3.54 -20.25 -0.67
N GLU A 506 2.42 -20.14 0.02
CA GLU A 506 1.15 -19.86 -0.64
C GLU A 506 0.32 -18.91 0.20
N LYS A 507 -0.20 -17.87 -0.45
CA LYS A 507 -1.15 -16.96 0.19
C LYS A 507 -2.50 -17.65 0.37
N VAL A 508 -2.99 -17.66 1.59
CA VAL A 508 -4.23 -18.32 1.99
C VAL A 508 -5.19 -17.30 2.60
N MET A 509 -6.42 -17.32 2.10
CA MET A 509 -7.55 -16.63 2.72
C MET A 509 -8.08 -17.48 3.87
N LEU A 510 -8.18 -16.86 5.04
CA LEU A 510 -8.56 -17.49 6.30
C LEU A 510 -10.02 -17.15 6.62
#